data_AF-A0A7Z2VVF7-F1
#
_entry.id   AF-A0A7Z2VVF7-F1
#
_cell.length_a   1.000
_cell.length_b   1.000
_cell.length_c   1.000
_cell.angle_alpha   90.00
_cell.angle_beta   90.00
_cell.angle_gamma   90.00
#
_symmetry.space_group_name_H-M   'P 1'
#
loop_
_entity.id
_entity.type
_entity.pdbx_description
1 polymer ?
#
loop_
_entity_poly.entity_id
_entity_poly.type
_entity_poly.pdbx_seq_one_letter_code
_entity_poly.pdbx_strand_id
1 'polypeptide(L)'
;MNEDDELEYLKVPVDFPRTVAEGAIPGTQPKFSVMNYGGRFYMPGCTPPEIYERWQICEEIAQQLTIKLREAKEGKRSQMSEAEILAQYLSRLIRTNLTSKAEAWWVIQRVAAILEWPIQSLDEIDP
;
A
#
# COMPACT_ATOMS: atom_id res chain seq x y z
N MET A 1 -9.80 -1.61 -22.77
CA MET A 1 -8.53 -1.63 -22.01
C MET A 1 -7.53 -1.03 -22.96
N ASN A 2 -6.93 0.11 -22.62
CA ASN A 2 -5.80 0.57 -23.40
C ASN A 2 -4.62 -0.34 -23.05
N GLU A 3 -3.80 -0.67 -24.04
CA GLU A 3 -2.62 -1.52 -23.84
C GLU A 3 -1.64 -0.87 -22.84
N ASP A 4 -1.57 0.46 -22.82
CA ASP A 4 -0.76 1.23 -21.87
C ASP A 4 -1.19 1.02 -20.40
N ASP A 5 -2.48 1.07 -20.10
CA ASP A 5 -3.01 0.87 -18.74
C ASP A 5 -2.69 -0.54 -18.20
N GLU A 6 -2.64 -1.55 -19.07
CA GLU A 6 -2.25 -2.91 -18.71
C GLU A 6 -0.77 -2.99 -18.34
N LEU A 7 0.10 -2.38 -19.16
CA LEU A 7 1.54 -2.33 -18.90
C LEU A 7 1.86 -1.56 -17.62
N GLU A 8 1.12 -0.50 -17.30
CA GLU A 8 1.26 0.22 -16.04
C GLU A 8 0.83 -0.60 -14.84
N TYR A 9 -0.31 -1.28 -14.93
CA TYR A 9 -0.76 -2.19 -13.88
C TYR A 9 0.22 -3.33 -13.61
N LEU A 10 0.93 -3.84 -14.63
CA LEU A 10 1.97 -4.86 -14.46
C LEU A 10 3.17 -4.37 -13.64
N LYS A 11 3.39 -3.05 -13.51
CA LYS A 11 4.42 -2.49 -12.62
C LYS A 11 4.02 -2.57 -11.15
N VAL A 12 2.72 -2.65 -10.85
CA VAL A 12 2.23 -2.75 -9.48
C VAL A 12 2.63 -4.11 -8.90
N PRO A 13 3.42 -4.13 -7.81
CA PRO A 13 3.86 -5.37 -7.21
C PRO A 13 2.68 -6.25 -6.78
N VAL A 14 2.86 -7.56 -6.86
CA VAL A 14 1.83 -8.54 -6.48
C VAL A 14 1.45 -8.46 -5.00
N ASP A 15 2.39 -8.00 -4.16
CA ASP A 15 2.22 -7.80 -2.72
C ASP A 15 1.44 -6.51 -2.39
N PHE A 16 1.23 -5.62 -3.35
CA PHE A 16 0.45 -4.41 -3.12
C PHE A 16 -1.00 -4.79 -2.82
N PRO A 17 -1.63 -4.23 -1.76
CA PRO A 17 -3.00 -4.50 -1.41
C PRO A 17 -3.92 -3.93 -2.48
N ARG A 18 -4.21 -4.77 -3.45
CA ARG A 18 -5.35 -4.62 -4.36
C ARG A 18 -6.52 -4.90 -3.45
N THR A 19 -7.24 -3.87 -3.00
CA THR A 19 -8.50 -4.07 -2.26
C THR A 19 -9.30 -5.12 -3.01
N VAL A 20 -9.31 -6.34 -2.48
CA VAL A 20 -9.93 -7.47 -3.15
C VAL A 20 -11.41 -7.20 -2.98
N ALA A 21 -12.03 -6.69 -4.05
CA ALA A 21 -13.39 -7.09 -4.32
C ALA A 21 -13.35 -8.62 -4.32
N GLU A 22 -13.72 -9.25 -3.20
CA GLU A 22 -14.04 -10.67 -3.16
C GLU A 22 -15.33 -10.86 -3.97
N GLY A 23 -15.23 -10.61 -5.28
CA GLY A 23 -16.23 -10.85 -6.29
C GLY A 23 -16.21 -12.33 -6.66
N ALA A 24 -16.39 -13.17 -5.66
CA ALA A 24 -16.71 -14.58 -5.83
C ALA A 24 -17.83 -14.92 -4.85
N ILE A 25 -19.00 -14.31 -5.04
CA ILE A 25 -20.24 -14.81 -4.45
C ILE A 25 -20.99 -15.56 -5.56
N PRO A 26 -20.98 -16.91 -5.58
CA PRO A 26 -21.96 -17.64 -6.35
C PRO A 26 -23.33 -17.47 -5.66
N GLY A 27 -24.14 -16.55 -6.18
CA GLY A 27 -25.56 -16.46 -5.86
C GLY A 27 -26.00 -15.17 -5.16
N THR A 28 -27.09 -14.62 -5.68
CA THR A 28 -27.86 -13.46 -5.18
C THR A 28 -27.17 -12.11 -5.38
N GLN A 29 -27.61 -11.37 -6.41
CA GLN A 29 -27.17 -10.01 -6.70
C GLN A 29 -27.65 -9.01 -5.63
N PRO A 30 -26.76 -8.32 -4.90
CA PRO A 30 -26.99 -6.92 -4.55
C PRO A 30 -26.54 -6.09 -5.76
N LYS A 31 -27.24 -5.00 -6.06
CA LYS A 31 -26.90 -4.07 -7.14
C LYS A 31 -25.57 -3.36 -6.82
N PHE A 32 -24.44 -4.04 -6.99
CA PHE A 32 -23.12 -3.45 -6.92
C PHE A 32 -22.91 -2.65 -8.19
N SER A 33 -22.66 -1.35 -8.06
CA SER A 33 -22.17 -0.50 -9.13
C SER A 33 -20.78 -0.99 -9.54
N VAL A 34 -20.73 -2.00 -10.40
CA VAL A 34 -19.48 -2.52 -10.97
C VAL A 34 -19.07 -1.64 -12.15
N MET A 35 -17.80 -1.26 -12.22
CA MET A 35 -17.23 -0.64 -13.40
C MET A 35 -16.78 -1.74 -14.37
N ASN A 36 -17.22 -1.66 -15.62
CA ASN A 36 -16.65 -2.50 -16.67
C ASN A 36 -15.38 -1.83 -17.19
N TYR A 37 -14.25 -2.51 -17.05
CA TYR A 37 -12.98 -2.06 -17.60
C TYR A 37 -12.33 -3.24 -18.34
N GLY A 38 -12.08 -3.08 -19.64
CA GLY A 38 -11.43 -4.14 -20.42
C GLY A 38 -12.18 -5.46 -20.54
N GLY A 39 -13.52 -5.45 -20.45
CA GLY A 39 -14.34 -6.66 -20.46
C GLY A 39 -14.36 -7.43 -19.13
N ARG A 40 -13.70 -6.91 -18.09
CA ARG A 40 -13.80 -7.41 -16.71
C ARG A 40 -14.58 -6.42 -15.84
N PHE A 41 -15.23 -6.93 -14.82
CA PHE A 41 -16.00 -6.12 -13.87
C PHE A 41 -15.17 -5.90 -12.62
N TYR A 42 -14.95 -4.64 -12.27
CA TYR A 42 -14.22 -4.21 -11.09
C TYR A 42 -15.15 -3.43 -10.17
N MET A 43 -14.88 -3.47 -8.86
CA MET A 43 -15.45 -2.47 -7.96
C MET A 43 -14.82 -1.09 -8.24
N PRO A 44 -15.54 0.01 -8.05
CA PRO A 44 -14.97 1.35 -8.15
C PRO A 44 -13.79 1.48 -7.18
N GLY A 45 -12.66 2.00 -7.66
CA GLY A 45 -11.39 2.03 -6.92
C GLY A 45 -10.50 0.80 -7.12
N CYS A 46 -10.94 -0.22 -7.89
CA CYS A 46 -10.21 -1.46 -8.10
C CYS A 46 -9.86 -1.72 -9.57
N THR A 47 -10.08 -0.77 -10.49
CA THR A 47 -9.66 -0.95 -11.88
C THR A 47 -8.13 -0.88 -12.00
N PRO A 48 -7.53 -1.50 -13.05
CA PRO A 48 -6.09 -1.45 -13.28
C PRO A 48 -5.45 -0.05 -13.18
N PRO A 49 -5.99 1.01 -13.83
CA PRO A 49 -5.44 2.36 -13.69
C PRO A 49 -5.62 2.92 -12.26
N GLU A 50 -6.75 2.69 -11.60
CA GLU A 50 -6.98 3.17 -10.21
C GLU A 50 -6.00 2.51 -9.22
N ILE A 51 -5.73 1.22 -9.38
CA ILE A 51 -4.75 0.50 -8.55
C ILE A 51 -3.33 1.02 -8.82
N TYR A 52 -2.99 1.31 -10.08
CA TYR A 52 -1.71 1.91 -10.42
C TYR A 52 -1.54 3.30 -9.82
N GLU A 53 -2.56 4.17 -9.92
CA GLU A 53 -2.55 5.49 -9.27
C GLU A 53 -2.39 5.37 -7.75
N ARG A 54 -3.12 4.45 -7.11
CA ARG A 54 -3.01 4.15 -5.68
C ARG A 54 -1.62 3.69 -5.30
N TRP A 55 -1.03 2.80 -6.09
CA TRP A 55 0.34 2.34 -5.91
C TRP A 55 1.33 3.48 -6.04
N GLN A 56 1.20 4.36 -7.05
CA GLN A 56 2.07 5.53 -7.22
C GLN A 56 2.01 6.46 -6.00
N ILE A 57 0.82 6.74 -5.48
CA ILE A 57 0.65 7.55 -4.26
C ILE A 57 1.34 6.89 -3.06
N CYS A 58 1.15 5.58 -2.89
CA CYS A 58 1.80 4.83 -1.81
C CYS A 58 3.33 4.80 -1.98
N GLU A 59 3.84 4.68 -3.21
CA GLU A 59 5.26 4.70 -3.50
C GLU A 59 5.89 6.07 -3.19
N GLU A 60 5.22 7.16 -3.56
CA GLU A 60 5.65 8.51 -3.20
C GLU A 60 5.69 8.71 -1.67
N ILE A 61 4.67 8.23 -0.95
CA ILE A 61 4.67 8.24 0.52
C ILE A 61 5.85 7.42 1.07
N ALA A 62 6.13 6.25 0.50
CA ALA A 62 7.26 5.41 0.90
C ALA A 62 8.61 6.12 0.65
N GLN A 63 8.80 6.77 -0.49
CA GLN A 63 10.00 7.55 -0.77
C GLN A 63 10.17 8.71 0.23
N GLN A 64 9.10 9.48 0.47
CA GLN A 64 9.12 10.57 1.44
C GLN A 64 9.40 10.10 2.87
N LEU A 65 8.84 8.95 3.28
CA LEU A 65 9.10 8.36 4.58
C LEU A 65 10.54 7.87 4.69
N THR A 66 11.08 7.24 3.65
CA THR A 66 12.47 6.79 3.58
C THR A 66 13.43 7.94 3.89
N ILE A 67 13.22 9.09 3.26
CA ILE A 67 14.03 10.30 3.48
C ILE A 67 13.91 10.75 4.95
N LYS A 68 12.68 10.92 5.45
CA LYS A 68 12.44 11.36 6.83
C LYS A 68 13.01 10.41 7.89
N LEU A 69 12.95 9.11 7.64
CA LEU A 69 13.47 8.07 8.53
C LEU A 69 14.99 8.05 8.53
N ARG A 70 15.62 8.18 7.35
CA ARG A 70 17.06 8.34 7.22
C ARG A 70 17.54 9.57 8.00
N GLU A 71 16.92 10.73 7.79
CA GLU A 71 17.22 11.96 8.53
C GLU A 71 17.01 11.81 10.04
N ALA A 72 15.94 11.11 10.46
CA ALA A 72 15.69 10.85 11.87
C ALA A 72 16.77 9.96 12.51
N LYS A 73 17.27 8.97 11.76
CA LYS A 73 18.32 8.04 12.20
C LYS A 73 19.70 8.71 12.26
N GLU A 74 20.02 9.57 11.30
CA GLU A 74 21.26 10.34 11.26
C GLU A 74 21.29 11.50 12.28
N GLY A 75 20.12 11.96 12.73
CA GLY A 75 19.99 13.09 13.67
C GLY A 75 19.64 12.69 15.10
N LYS A 76 18.49 13.19 15.58
CA LYS A 76 18.07 13.15 17.00
C LYS A 76 17.61 11.78 17.51
N ARG A 77 17.35 10.80 16.64
CA ARG A 77 16.81 9.48 17.01
C ARG A 77 17.76 8.31 16.74
N SER A 78 19.07 8.54 16.64
CA SER A 78 20.04 7.44 16.51
C SER A 78 19.93 6.38 17.62
N GLN A 79 19.45 6.77 18.80
CA GLN A 79 19.21 5.87 19.95
C GLN A 79 17.94 5.02 19.84
N MET A 80 17.03 5.30 18.91
CA MET A 80 15.78 4.56 18.76
C MET A 80 15.95 3.44 17.73
N SER A 81 15.37 2.28 18.01
CA SER A 81 15.41 1.13 17.10
C SER A 81 14.60 1.43 15.84
N GLU A 82 15.17 1.08 14.69
CA GLU A 82 14.54 1.22 13.36
C GLU A 82 13.08 0.75 13.35
N ALA A 83 12.81 -0.42 13.96
CA ALA A 83 11.48 -1.00 14.05
C ALA A 83 10.48 -0.16 14.86
N GLU A 84 10.90 0.48 15.95
CA GLU A 84 10.03 1.37 16.73
C GLU A 84 9.68 2.65 15.96
N ILE A 85 10.60 3.13 15.12
CA ILE A 85 10.34 4.28 14.27
C ILE A 85 9.31 3.88 13.21
N LEU A 86 9.48 2.73 12.55
CA LEU A 86 8.51 2.20 11.57
C LEU A 86 7.11 2.00 12.19
N ALA A 87 7.01 1.39 13.38
CA ALA A 87 5.73 1.15 14.07
C ALA A 87 4.99 2.46 14.41
N GLN A 88 5.71 3.51 14.84
CA GLN A 88 5.12 4.83 15.07
C GLN A 88 4.59 5.46 13.78
N TYR A 89 5.32 5.31 12.67
CA TYR A 89 4.88 5.83 11.38
C TYR A 89 3.69 5.06 10.82
N LEU A 90 3.65 3.73 10.98
CA LEU A 90 2.48 2.92 10.65
C LEU A 90 1.24 3.44 11.37
N SER A 91 1.33 3.61 12.70
CA SER A 91 0.24 4.13 13.53
C SER A 91 -0.20 5.53 13.09
N ARG A 92 0.74 6.39 12.69
CA ARG A 92 0.42 7.72 12.14
C ARG A 92 -0.27 7.65 10.79
N LEU A 93 0.19 6.80 9.87
CA LEU A 93 -0.42 6.61 8.55
C LEU A 93 -1.88 6.17 8.69
N ILE A 94 -2.13 5.15 9.51
CA ILE A 94 -3.48 4.65 9.81
C ILE A 94 -4.37 5.77 10.37
N ARG A 95 -3.83 6.59 11.29
CA ARG A 95 -4.57 7.72 11.88
C ARG A 95 -4.86 8.84 10.90
N THR A 96 -4.05 8.99 9.85
CA THR A 96 -4.24 10.06 8.85
C THR A 96 -5.35 9.70 7.85
N ASN A 97 -5.81 8.44 7.83
CA ASN A 97 -6.85 7.93 6.93
C ASN A 97 -6.57 8.15 5.42
N LEU A 98 -5.32 8.46 5.06
CA LEU A 98 -4.89 8.62 3.66
C LEU A 98 -4.76 7.27 2.95
N THR A 99 -4.45 6.23 3.71
CA THR A 99 -4.21 4.86 3.25
C THR A 99 -4.96 3.88 4.15
N SER A 100 -5.43 2.79 3.57
CA SER A 100 -6.01 1.65 4.28
C SER A 100 -4.96 0.98 5.16
N LYS A 101 -5.37 0.19 6.17
CA LYS A 101 -4.43 -0.55 7.04
C LYS A 101 -3.42 -1.37 6.22
N ALA A 102 -3.90 -2.06 5.19
CA ALA A 102 -3.06 -2.85 4.30
C ALA A 102 -2.10 -1.97 3.47
N GLU A 103 -2.57 -0.84 2.91
CA GLU A 103 -1.72 0.10 2.15
C GLU A 103 -0.63 0.70 3.05
N ALA A 104 -0.99 1.12 4.27
CA ALA A 104 -0.03 1.64 5.24
C ALA A 104 1.03 0.60 5.62
N TRP A 105 0.62 -0.67 5.77
CA TRP A 105 1.55 -1.77 6.03
C TRP A 105 2.50 -2.00 4.86
N TRP A 106 1.98 -2.03 3.63
CA TRP A 106 2.79 -2.14 2.41
C TRP A 106 3.79 -0.99 2.27
N VAL A 107 3.38 0.25 2.55
CA VAL A 107 4.27 1.41 2.54
C VAL A 107 5.43 1.22 3.53
N ILE A 108 5.15 0.73 4.74
CA ILE A 108 6.17 0.50 5.76
C ILE A 108 7.11 -0.65 5.38
N GLN A 109 6.60 -1.74 4.82
CA GLN A 109 7.41 -2.83 4.25
C GLN A 109 8.34 -2.30 3.16
N ARG A 110 7.80 -1.49 2.24
CA ARG A 110 8.56 -0.90 1.13
C ARG A 110 9.69 0.00 1.64
N VAL A 111 9.38 0.87 2.61
CA VAL A 111 10.36 1.74 3.27
C VAL A 111 11.45 0.93 3.95
N ALA A 112 11.08 -0.12 4.68
CA ALA A 112 12.05 -0.98 5.35
C ALA A 112 12.94 -1.72 4.36
N ALA A 113 12.40 -2.18 3.22
CA ALA A 113 13.17 -2.78 2.15
C ALA A 113 14.17 -1.79 1.51
N ILE A 114 13.80 -0.52 1.33
CA ILE A 114 14.68 0.52 0.77
C ILE A 114 15.80 0.89 1.76
N LEU A 115 15.48 0.94 3.05
CA LEU A 115 16.43 1.28 4.11
C LEU A 115 17.23 0.07 4.62
N GLU A 116 16.89 -1.14 4.16
CA GLU A 116 17.41 -2.42 4.65
C GLU A 116 17.20 -2.62 6.17
N TRP A 117 16.06 -2.12 6.68
CA TRP A 117 15.73 -2.16 8.10
C TRP A 117 15.02 -3.47 8.48
N PRO A 118 15.28 -4.02 9.69
CA PRO A 118 14.66 -5.26 10.13
C PRO A 118 13.18 -5.05 10.42
N ILE A 119 12.33 -5.82 9.73
CA ILE A 119 10.86 -5.77 9.85
C ILE A 119 10.35 -6.78 10.90
N GLN A 120 11.24 -7.53 11.53
CA GLN A 120 10.92 -8.64 12.44
C GLN A 120 9.99 -8.27 13.61
N SER A 121 10.01 -7.01 14.06
CA SER A 121 9.11 -6.56 15.14
C SER A 121 7.75 -6.07 14.66
N LEU A 122 7.49 -6.00 13.35
CA LEU A 122 6.18 -5.62 12.80
C LEU A 122 5.24 -6.83 12.63
N ASP A 123 5.79 -8.04 12.61
CA ASP A 123 5.05 -9.31 12.51
C ASP A 123 4.22 -9.60 13.77
N GLU A 124 4.63 -9.05 14.93
CA GLU A 124 3.86 -9.11 16.18
C GLU A 124 2.67 -8.13 16.21
N ILE A 125 2.58 -7.23 15.23
CA ILE A 125 1.45 -6.30 15.07
C ILE A 125 0.49 -6.93 14.05
N ASP A 126 -0.42 -7.78 14.55
CA ASP A 126 -1.42 -8.51 13.77
C ASP A 126 -2.18 -7.58 12.76
N PRO A 127 -2.27 -7.96 11.47
CA PRO A 127 -2.89 -7.16 10.41
C PRO A 127 -4.40 -6.99 10.51
#